data_AF-A0A093ZVV5-F1
#
_entry.id   AF-A0A093ZVV5-F1
#
_cell.length_a   1.000
_cell.length_b   1.000
_cell.length_c   1.000
_cell.angle_alpha   90.00
_cell.angle_beta   90.00
_cell.angle_gamma   90.00
#
_symmetry.space_group_name_H-M   'P 1'
#
loop_
_entity.id
_entity.type
_entity.pdbx_description
1 polymer ?
#
loop_
_entity_poly.entity_id
_entity_poly.type
_entity_poly.pdbx_seq_one_letter_code
_entity_poly.pdbx_strand_id
1 'polypeptide(L)'
;MENGKPGQEFKSLSAQFKLIHNPSKVAMWTHTTPLPDWAYKQQEINGNKNVAQSSNVWYVDEIPSIPADSPRLVREVRQVKTMPFLKKWFEVQRAMFHHNNALTSSHPYASQPFHWPFLLRGVSFWTHNDTRSQIYFLGNPVGWWLASSLLAVYVGIIAADQLSLRRGADALDI
;
A
#
# COMPACT_ATOMS: atom_id res chain seq x y z
N MET A 1 19.50 16.16 -20.04
CA MET A 1 18.41 15.17 -19.95
C MET A 1 18.90 14.01 -19.13
N GLU A 2 18.06 13.46 -18.27
CA GLU A 2 18.37 12.21 -17.57
C GLU A 2 18.34 11.06 -18.58
N ASN A 3 19.42 10.28 -18.69
CA ASN A 3 19.54 9.13 -19.60
C ASN A 3 19.30 9.41 -21.11
N GLY A 4 19.46 10.66 -21.56
CA GLY A 4 19.32 11.03 -22.98
C GLY A 4 20.57 10.71 -23.81
N LYS A 5 20.37 10.39 -25.10
CA LYS A 5 21.49 10.21 -26.05
C LYS A 5 22.11 11.58 -26.40
N PRO A 6 23.42 11.64 -26.73
CA PRO A 6 24.03 12.86 -27.27
C PRO A 6 23.27 13.34 -28.52
N GLY A 7 22.89 14.62 -28.56
CA GLY A 7 22.12 15.22 -29.67
C GLY A 7 20.61 14.94 -29.67
N GLN A 8 20.07 14.30 -28.62
CA GLN A 8 18.63 14.06 -28.52
C GLN A 8 17.84 15.36 -28.34
N GLU A 9 16.84 15.57 -29.19
CA GLU A 9 15.91 16.70 -29.09
C GLU A 9 15.04 16.62 -27.83
N PHE A 10 14.78 17.80 -27.23
CA PHE A 10 13.90 17.90 -26.06
C PHE A 10 12.43 17.86 -26.46
N LYS A 11 11.74 16.82 -25.97
CA LYS A 11 10.32 16.58 -26.23
C LYS A 11 9.54 16.59 -24.91
N SER A 12 8.45 17.34 -24.84
CA SER A 12 7.51 17.28 -23.72
C SER A 12 6.96 15.86 -23.52
N LEU A 13 6.53 15.51 -22.30
CA LEU A 13 6.04 14.19 -21.87
C LEU A 13 7.03 13.01 -21.96
N SER A 14 8.12 13.14 -22.72
CA SER A 14 9.11 12.07 -22.95
C SER A 14 10.47 12.39 -22.34
N ALA A 15 10.91 13.66 -22.42
CA ALA A 15 12.18 14.07 -21.87
C ALA A 15 12.08 14.28 -20.36
N GLN A 16 12.94 13.57 -19.63
CA GLN A 16 13.17 13.72 -18.19
C GLN A 16 14.40 14.60 -17.94
N PHE A 17 14.32 15.49 -16.96
CA PHE A 17 15.41 16.42 -16.63
C PHE A 17 15.42 16.78 -15.14
N LYS A 18 16.56 17.34 -14.69
CA LYS A 18 16.75 17.87 -13.34
C LYS A 18 16.96 19.37 -13.44
N LEU A 19 16.32 20.14 -12.56
CA LEU A 19 16.55 21.58 -12.43
C LEU A 19 17.58 21.80 -11.33
N ILE A 20 18.78 22.24 -11.70
CA ILE A 20 19.89 22.47 -10.77
C ILE A 20 20.08 23.98 -10.60
N HIS A 21 19.91 24.48 -9.38
CA HIS A 21 20.16 25.87 -9.07
C HIS A 21 21.67 26.15 -9.11
N ASN A 22 22.10 27.12 -9.95
CA ASN A 22 23.53 27.29 -10.25
C ASN A 22 24.38 27.74 -9.04
N PRO A 23 23.99 28.75 -8.24
CA PRO A 23 24.78 29.18 -7.08
C PRO A 23 24.89 28.11 -5.99
N SER A 24 23.78 27.47 -5.60
CA SER A 24 23.75 26.54 -4.45
C SER A 24 23.94 25.07 -4.82
N LYS A 25 23.96 24.74 -6.11
CA LYS A 25 24.11 23.37 -6.66
C LYS A 25 23.11 22.36 -6.11
N VAL A 26 21.93 22.82 -5.70
CA VAL A 26 20.82 21.95 -5.27
C VAL A 26 19.90 21.64 -6.45
N ALA A 27 19.38 20.42 -6.49
CA ALA A 27 18.37 20.00 -7.45
C ALA A 27 16.96 20.28 -6.91
N MET A 28 16.04 20.75 -7.75
CA MET A 28 14.63 20.86 -7.40
C MET A 28 14.05 19.48 -7.09
N TRP A 29 13.37 19.35 -5.96
CA TRP A 29 13.01 18.08 -5.35
C TRP A 29 11.64 18.16 -4.66
N THR A 30 10.95 17.04 -4.60
CA THR A 30 9.71 16.84 -3.85
C THR A 30 9.72 15.50 -3.13
N HIS A 31 8.88 15.35 -2.10
CA HIS A 31 8.74 14.13 -1.31
C HIS A 31 7.27 13.75 -1.15
N THR A 32 6.98 12.62 -0.51
CA THR A 32 5.62 12.07 -0.46
C THR A 32 4.74 12.66 0.64
N THR A 33 5.33 13.34 1.62
CA THR A 33 4.59 13.91 2.75
C THR A 33 3.95 15.22 2.32
N PRO A 34 2.61 15.32 2.36
CA PRO A 34 1.93 16.55 2.00
C PRO A 34 2.15 17.62 3.07
N LEU A 35 2.04 18.88 2.66
CA LEU A 35 2.03 20.02 3.57
C LEU A 35 0.80 19.99 4.49
N PRO A 36 0.82 20.71 5.64
CA PRO A 36 -0.31 20.74 6.56
C PRO A 36 -1.57 21.40 5.98
N ASP A 37 -2.67 21.38 6.74
CA ASP A 37 -3.99 21.82 6.28
C ASP A 37 -4.03 23.27 5.77
N TRP A 38 -3.19 24.15 6.30
CA TRP A 38 -3.09 25.55 5.83
C TRP A 38 -2.64 25.66 4.35
N ALA A 39 -1.94 24.65 3.84
CA ALA A 39 -1.45 24.56 2.46
C ALA A 39 -2.29 23.58 1.62
N TYR A 40 -3.52 23.27 2.04
CA TYR A 40 -4.44 22.39 1.32
C TYR A 40 -3.86 21.01 0.97
N LYS A 41 -2.94 20.48 1.79
CA LYS A 41 -2.28 19.17 1.57
C LYS A 41 -1.56 19.04 0.22
N GLN A 42 -1.04 20.14 -0.32
CA GLN A 42 -0.21 20.14 -1.51
C GLN A 42 1.18 19.52 -1.23
N GLN A 43 1.91 19.14 -2.29
CA GLN A 43 3.26 18.62 -2.17
C GLN A 43 4.28 19.74 -1.95
N GLU A 44 5.27 19.52 -1.07
CA GLU A 44 6.37 20.47 -0.87
C GLU A 44 7.36 20.41 -2.06
N ILE A 45 7.84 21.58 -2.49
CA ILE A 45 8.95 21.72 -3.44
C ILE A 45 10.13 22.40 -2.74
N ASN A 46 11.29 21.74 -2.74
CA ASN A 46 12.49 22.23 -2.06
C ASN A 46 13.76 21.93 -2.88
N GLY A 47 14.92 22.38 -2.41
CA GLY A 47 16.23 22.11 -3.00
C GLY A 47 16.95 20.97 -2.28
N ASN A 48 17.25 19.89 -3.01
CA ASN A 48 17.99 18.73 -2.50
C ASN A 48 19.47 18.81 -2.91
N LYS A 49 20.37 18.63 -1.94
CA LYS A 49 21.83 18.53 -2.21
C LYS A 49 22.21 17.19 -2.84
N ASN A 50 21.44 16.13 -2.63
CA ASN A 50 21.66 14.84 -3.25
C ASN A 50 21.06 14.79 -4.66
N VAL A 51 21.82 15.24 -5.66
CA VAL A 51 21.38 15.35 -7.06
C VAL A 51 21.05 13.99 -7.70
N ALA A 52 21.61 12.88 -7.20
CA ALA A 52 21.43 11.55 -7.76
C ALA A 52 20.05 10.94 -7.45
N GLN A 53 19.30 11.49 -6.49
CA GLN A 53 18.01 10.95 -6.08
C GLN A 53 16.97 11.00 -7.22
N SER A 54 16.18 9.93 -7.36
CA SER A 54 15.19 9.77 -8.44
C SER A 54 14.02 10.75 -8.35
N SER A 55 13.67 11.22 -7.14
CA SER A 55 12.62 12.23 -6.91
C SER A 55 13.02 13.65 -7.32
N ASN A 56 14.22 13.84 -7.89
CA ASN A 56 14.65 15.12 -8.46
C ASN A 56 14.32 15.24 -9.96
N VAL A 57 13.69 14.22 -10.55
CA VAL A 57 13.41 14.14 -11.98
C VAL A 57 12.05 14.76 -12.29
N TRP A 58 12.04 15.69 -13.25
CA TRP A 58 10.86 16.41 -13.72
C TRP A 58 10.65 16.16 -15.22
N TYR A 59 9.41 16.37 -15.68
CA TYR A 59 9.03 16.36 -17.09
C TYR A 59 8.04 17.49 -17.36
N VAL A 60 7.94 17.91 -18.62
CA VAL A 60 6.95 18.93 -19.04
C VAL A 60 5.66 18.23 -19.44
N ASP A 61 4.56 18.54 -18.77
CA ASP A 61 3.23 17.98 -19.04
C ASP A 61 2.47 18.78 -20.12
N GLU A 62 2.45 20.10 -19.98
CA GLU A 62 1.71 21.00 -20.85
C GLU A 62 2.53 22.26 -21.20
N ILE A 63 2.30 22.78 -22.42
CA ILE A 63 2.88 24.04 -22.89
C ILE A 63 1.73 24.92 -23.41
N PRO A 64 1.26 25.91 -22.63
CA PRO A 64 0.05 26.67 -22.95
C PRO A 64 0.20 27.62 -24.14
N SER A 65 1.44 27.96 -24.54
CA SER A 65 1.71 28.89 -25.63
C SER A 65 1.65 28.27 -27.03
N ILE A 66 1.24 27.00 -27.16
CA ILE A 66 1.13 26.31 -28.45
C ILE A 66 -0.22 26.66 -29.10
N PRO A 67 -0.25 27.09 -30.38
CA PRO A 67 -1.50 27.30 -31.10
C PRO A 67 -2.35 26.02 -31.16
N ALA A 68 -3.67 26.15 -31.05
CA ALA A 68 -4.60 25.02 -31.01
C ALA A 68 -4.49 24.09 -32.23
N ASP A 69 -4.19 24.64 -33.41
CA ASP A 69 -4.07 23.90 -34.67
C ASP A 69 -2.66 23.31 -34.91
N SER A 70 -1.74 23.41 -33.93
CA SER A 70 -0.39 22.92 -34.12
C SER A 70 -0.36 21.39 -34.18
N PRO A 71 0.33 20.77 -35.18
CA PRO A 71 0.58 19.33 -35.20
C PRO A 71 1.29 18.80 -33.95
N ARG A 72 1.94 19.68 -33.17
CA ARG A 72 2.61 19.34 -31.91
C ARG A 72 1.63 19.03 -30.76
N LEU A 73 0.38 19.46 -30.89
CA LEU A 73 -0.68 19.18 -29.91
C LEU A 73 -1.32 17.81 -30.13
N VAL A 74 -1.14 17.21 -31.32
CA VAL A 74 -1.70 15.90 -31.67
C VAL A 74 -0.99 14.83 -30.86
N ARG A 75 -1.69 14.35 -29.82
CA ARG A 75 -1.23 13.25 -28.97
C ARG A 75 -1.68 11.93 -29.59
N GLU A 76 -0.74 11.16 -30.11
CA GLU A 76 -1.03 9.78 -30.50
C GLU A 76 -1.42 8.98 -29.25
N VAL A 77 -2.61 8.36 -29.28
CA VAL A 77 -3.06 7.50 -28.19
C VAL A 77 -2.12 6.31 -28.10
N ARG A 78 -1.39 6.21 -26.99
CA ARG A 78 -0.50 5.07 -26.74
C ARG A 78 -1.35 3.81 -26.65
N GLN A 79 -1.13 2.89 -27.58
CA GLN A 79 -1.76 1.57 -27.53
C GLN A 79 -1.27 0.83 -26.29
N VAL A 80 -2.21 0.22 -25.56
CA VAL A 80 -1.90 -0.58 -24.38
C VAL A 80 -1.06 -1.77 -24.83
N LYS A 81 0.20 -1.82 -24.40
CA LYS A 81 1.07 -2.96 -24.69
C LYS A 81 0.59 -4.17 -23.89
N THR A 82 0.41 -5.29 -24.58
CA THR A 82 0.14 -6.56 -23.91
C THR A 82 1.37 -6.98 -23.11
N MET A 83 1.12 -7.62 -21.97
CA MET A 83 2.15 -8.11 -21.07
C MET A 83 1.97 -9.62 -20.87
N PRO A 84 3.04 -10.42 -20.80
CA PRO A 84 2.93 -11.81 -20.42
C PRO A 84 2.21 -11.97 -19.07
N PHE A 85 1.36 -13.00 -18.95
CA PHE A 85 0.53 -13.23 -17.77
C PHE A 85 1.32 -13.17 -16.46
N LEU A 86 2.43 -13.89 -16.36
CA LEU A 86 3.23 -13.95 -15.14
C LEU A 86 3.78 -12.57 -14.73
N LYS A 87 4.24 -11.77 -15.70
CA LYS A 87 4.75 -10.43 -15.41
C LYS A 87 3.64 -9.52 -14.88
N LYS A 88 2.43 -9.60 -15.45
CA LYS A 88 1.27 -8.84 -14.95
C LYS A 88 0.81 -9.34 -13.58
N TRP A 89 0.87 -10.65 -13.35
CA TRP A 89 0.53 -11.25 -12.07
C TRP A 89 1.45 -10.73 -10.96
N PHE A 90 2.77 -10.76 -11.15
CA PHE A 90 3.71 -10.21 -10.15
C PHE A 90 3.54 -8.71 -9.92
N GLU A 91 3.26 -7.93 -10.98
CA GLU A 91 2.95 -6.51 -10.87
C GLU A 91 1.74 -6.29 -9.95
N VAL A 92 0.66 -7.04 -10.17
CA VAL A 92 -0.56 -6.96 -9.36
C VAL A 92 -0.30 -7.42 -7.93
N GLN A 93 0.41 -8.53 -7.70
CA GLN A 93 0.72 -8.99 -6.35
C GLN A 93 1.51 -7.95 -5.56
N ARG A 94 2.52 -7.33 -6.18
CA ARG A 94 3.28 -6.25 -5.55
C ARG A 94 2.40 -5.05 -5.21
N ALA A 95 1.50 -4.68 -6.12
CA ALA A 95 0.55 -3.60 -5.85
C ALA A 95 -0.40 -3.96 -4.70
N MET A 96 -0.91 -5.19 -4.64
CA MET A 96 -1.79 -5.66 -3.55
C MET A 96 -1.09 -5.59 -2.20
N PHE A 97 0.15 -6.06 -2.09
CA PHE A 97 0.92 -5.95 -0.84
C PHE A 97 1.19 -4.50 -0.45
N HIS A 98 1.55 -3.64 -1.41
CA HIS A 98 1.77 -2.22 -1.13
C HIS A 98 0.49 -1.56 -0.59
N HIS A 99 -0.66 -1.81 -1.23
CA HIS A 99 -1.93 -1.26 -0.76
C HIS A 99 -2.34 -1.84 0.59
N ASN A 100 -2.19 -3.16 0.80
CA ASN A 100 -2.51 -3.80 2.08
C ASN A 100 -1.67 -3.23 3.24
N ASN A 101 -0.37 -2.99 3.03
CA ASN A 101 0.49 -2.36 4.03
C ASN A 101 0.11 -0.89 4.31
N ALA A 102 -0.50 -0.21 3.35
CA ALA A 102 -0.98 1.16 3.53
C ALA A 102 -2.35 1.26 4.25
N LEU A 103 -3.04 0.14 4.50
CA LEU A 103 -4.29 0.10 5.27
C LEU A 103 -4.01 0.18 6.79
N THR A 104 -3.55 1.34 7.24
CA THR A 104 -3.24 1.59 8.66
C THR A 104 -4.32 2.37 9.40
N SER A 105 -5.49 2.58 8.79
CA SER A 105 -6.57 3.34 9.40
C SER A 105 -7.19 2.62 10.60
N SER A 106 -7.37 3.34 11.70
CA SER A 106 -8.07 2.81 12.87
C SER A 106 -9.57 2.87 12.67
N HIS A 107 -10.27 1.77 12.94
CA HIS A 107 -11.73 1.72 12.90
C HIS A 107 -12.31 1.45 14.31
N PRO A 108 -13.38 2.13 14.74
CA PRO A 108 -13.96 1.93 16.08
C PRO A 108 -14.42 0.49 16.36
N TYR A 109 -14.74 -0.27 15.32
CA TYR A 109 -15.15 -1.67 15.41
C TYR A 109 -14.03 -2.65 15.01
N ALA A 110 -12.78 -2.19 14.86
CA ALA A 110 -11.64 -3.09 14.66
C ALA A 110 -11.43 -3.96 15.91
N SER A 111 -11.21 -5.26 15.70
CA SER A 111 -10.88 -6.21 16.77
C SER A 111 -9.42 -6.66 16.66
N GLN A 112 -8.85 -7.06 17.78
CA GLN A 112 -7.50 -7.62 17.84
C GLN A 112 -7.58 -9.15 17.83
N PRO A 113 -6.59 -9.86 17.24
CA PRO A 113 -6.67 -11.31 17.06
C PRO A 113 -6.91 -12.11 18.35
N PHE A 114 -6.34 -11.67 19.47
CA PHE A 114 -6.50 -12.35 20.74
C PHE A 114 -7.91 -12.21 21.34
N HIS A 115 -8.73 -11.28 20.86
CA HIS A 115 -10.15 -11.21 21.25
C HIS A 115 -11.01 -12.27 20.55
N TRP A 116 -10.54 -12.83 19.42
CA TRP A 116 -11.35 -13.71 18.59
C TRP A 116 -11.73 -15.01 19.30
N PRO A 117 -10.82 -15.75 19.98
CA PRO A 117 -11.19 -17.01 20.66
C PRO A 117 -12.28 -16.82 21.73
N PHE A 118 -12.33 -15.65 22.35
CA PHE A 118 -13.24 -15.34 23.46
C PHE A 118 -14.56 -14.69 23.00
N LEU A 119 -14.63 -14.24 21.75
CA LEU A 119 -15.81 -13.56 21.19
C LEU A 119 -16.29 -12.36 22.03
N LEU A 120 -15.36 -11.57 22.59
CA LEU A 120 -15.67 -10.48 23.52
C LEU A 120 -16.36 -9.27 22.86
N ARG A 121 -16.15 -9.09 21.55
CA ARG A 121 -16.67 -7.95 20.78
C ARG A 121 -16.96 -8.37 19.34
N GLY A 122 -18.17 -8.07 18.86
CA GLY A 122 -18.55 -8.23 17.47
C GLY A 122 -18.35 -6.98 16.63
N VAL A 123 -18.82 -7.00 15.39
CA VAL A 123 -18.72 -5.89 14.44
C VAL A 123 -20.13 -5.47 14.01
N SER A 124 -20.46 -4.19 14.15
CA SER A 124 -21.73 -3.66 13.65
C SER A 124 -21.61 -3.38 12.15
N PHE A 125 -22.49 -3.96 11.34
CA PHE A 125 -22.52 -3.72 9.90
C PHE A 125 -23.49 -2.62 9.51
N TRP A 126 -24.64 -2.55 10.19
CA TRP A 126 -25.70 -1.62 9.84
C TRP A 126 -26.61 -1.35 11.03
N THR A 127 -27.07 -0.10 11.15
CA THR A 127 -27.98 0.37 12.20
C THR A 127 -28.96 1.37 11.61
N HIS A 128 -30.25 1.23 11.96
CA HIS A 128 -31.30 2.15 11.57
C HIS A 128 -32.06 2.63 12.80
N ASN A 129 -31.89 3.91 13.13
CA ASN A 129 -32.33 4.47 14.41
C ASN A 129 -33.86 4.54 14.53
N ASP A 130 -34.56 4.86 13.43
CA ASP A 130 -36.01 5.09 13.46
C ASP A 130 -36.80 3.80 13.74
N THR A 131 -36.35 2.68 13.17
CA THR A 131 -36.95 1.35 13.37
C THR A 131 -36.22 0.52 14.42
N ARG A 132 -35.14 1.06 15.02
CA ARG A 132 -34.24 0.37 15.98
C ARG A 132 -33.75 -1.00 15.48
N SER A 133 -33.55 -1.13 14.18
CA SER A 133 -33.04 -2.37 13.57
C SER A 133 -31.52 -2.31 13.43
N GLN A 134 -30.85 -3.44 13.64
CA GLN A 134 -29.40 -3.55 13.55
C GLN A 134 -28.99 -4.91 12.98
N ILE A 135 -27.93 -4.91 12.16
CA ILE A 135 -27.26 -6.11 11.67
C ILE A 135 -25.90 -6.16 12.34
N TYR A 136 -25.74 -7.13 13.23
CA TYR A 136 -24.55 -7.27 14.06
C TYR A 136 -23.87 -8.62 13.79
N PHE A 137 -22.57 -8.58 13.53
CA PHE A 137 -21.76 -9.78 13.36
C PHE A 137 -21.27 -10.27 14.70
N LEU A 138 -21.83 -11.40 15.13
CA LEU A 138 -21.42 -12.13 16.32
C LEU A 138 -21.55 -13.63 16.04
N GLY A 139 -20.51 -14.38 16.37
CA GLY A 139 -20.55 -15.85 16.30
C GLY A 139 -21.52 -16.44 17.33
N ASN A 140 -21.86 -17.72 17.20
CA ASN A 140 -22.57 -18.44 18.26
C ASN A 140 -21.60 -18.67 19.44
N PRO A 141 -21.81 -18.06 20.62
CA PRO A 141 -20.85 -18.13 21.71
C PRO A 141 -20.59 -19.56 22.19
N VAL A 142 -21.62 -20.40 22.25
CA VAL A 142 -21.52 -21.79 22.73
C VAL A 142 -20.64 -22.61 21.79
N GLY A 143 -20.95 -22.58 20.49
CA GLY A 143 -20.18 -23.32 19.49
C GLY A 143 -18.75 -22.79 19.36
N TRP A 144 -18.58 -21.47 19.45
CA TRP A 144 -17.28 -20.84 19.29
C TRP A 144 -16.33 -21.11 20.47
N TRP A 145 -16.83 -21.04 21.70
CA TRP A 145 -16.04 -21.36 22.88
C TRP A 145 -15.69 -22.83 22.95
N LEU A 146 -16.60 -23.73 22.56
CA LEU A 146 -16.30 -25.15 22.47
C LEU A 146 -15.16 -25.42 21.48
N ALA A 147 -15.25 -24.86 20.26
CA ALA A 147 -14.21 -25.00 19.25
C ALA A 147 -12.86 -24.41 19.71
N SER A 148 -12.87 -23.23 20.31
CA SER A 148 -11.66 -22.57 20.83
C SER A 148 -11.02 -23.35 21.98
N SER A 149 -11.84 -23.95 22.85
CA SER A 149 -11.36 -24.78 23.97
C SER A 149 -10.75 -26.09 23.49
N LEU A 150 -11.40 -26.78 22.54
CA LEU A 150 -10.86 -28.00 21.93
C LEU A 150 -9.54 -27.73 21.21
N LEU A 151 -9.44 -26.61 20.49
CA LEU A 151 -8.20 -26.19 19.84
C LEU A 151 -7.08 -25.95 20.87
N ALA A 152 -7.39 -25.28 21.98
CA ALA A 152 -6.40 -25.02 23.05
C ALA A 152 -5.90 -26.33 23.70
N VAL A 153 -6.81 -27.27 23.98
CA VAL A 153 -6.46 -28.60 24.51
C VAL A 153 -5.60 -29.37 23.52
N TYR A 154 -5.96 -29.36 22.23
CA TYR A 154 -5.19 -30.03 21.18
C TYR A 154 -3.77 -29.47 21.06
N VAL A 155 -3.61 -28.14 21.03
CA VAL A 155 -2.29 -27.49 21.03
C VAL A 155 -1.50 -27.85 22.28
N GLY A 156 -2.16 -27.92 23.45
CA GLY A 156 -1.54 -28.35 24.70
C GLY A 156 -1.03 -29.80 24.66
N ILE A 157 -1.82 -30.72 24.10
CA ILE A 157 -1.43 -32.13 23.93
C ILE A 157 -0.23 -32.23 22.99
N ILE A 158 -0.27 -31.59 21.82
CA ILE A 158 0.84 -31.61 20.86
C ILE A 158 2.10 -30.97 21.50
N ALA A 159 1.97 -29.87 22.22
CA ALA A 159 3.12 -29.24 22.88
C ALA A 159 3.73 -30.14 23.96
N ALA A 160 2.89 -30.83 24.76
CA ALA A 160 3.34 -31.76 25.79
C ALA A 160 4.03 -32.98 25.17
N ASP A 161 3.45 -33.56 24.12
CA ASP A 161 4.02 -34.66 23.34
C ASP A 161 5.40 -34.30 22.79
N GLN A 162 5.51 -33.19 22.07
CA GLN A 162 6.78 -32.73 21.51
C GLN A 162 7.84 -32.42 22.59
N LEU A 163 7.42 -31.97 23.78
CA LEU A 163 8.32 -31.78 24.91
C LEU A 163 8.76 -33.12 25.53
N SER A 164 7.86 -34.10 25.60
CA SER A 164 8.12 -35.43 26.15
C SER A 164 9.11 -36.20 25.28
N LEU A 165 8.90 -36.21 23.97
CA LEU A 165 9.82 -36.79 22.98
C LEU A 165 11.22 -36.18 23.08
N ARG A 166 11.32 -34.84 23.24
CA ARG A 166 12.60 -34.17 23.45
C ARG A 166 13.30 -34.55 24.75
N ARG A 167 12.54 -34.99 25.75
CA ARG A 167 13.05 -35.42 27.06
C ARG A 167 13.30 -36.93 27.15
N GLY A 168 13.04 -37.67 26.07
CA GLY A 168 13.20 -39.13 26.04
C GLY A 168 12.17 -39.88 26.90
N ALA A 169 11.09 -39.21 27.30
CA ALA A 169 9.94 -39.85 27.91
C ALA A 169 8.90 -40.02 26.81
N ASP A 170 8.64 -41.24 26.37
CA ASP A 170 7.51 -41.48 25.47
C ASP A 170 6.23 -41.52 26.31
N ALA A 171 5.35 -40.54 26.08
CA ALA A 171 4.08 -40.43 26.79
C ALA A 171 2.97 -41.27 26.14
N LEU A 172 3.23 -41.83 24.95
CA LEU A 172 2.28 -42.63 24.18
C LEU A 172 2.67 -44.12 24.12
N ASP A 173 3.85 -44.49 24.59
CA ASP A 173 4.23 -45.88 24.87
C ASP A 173 3.54 -46.38 26.16
N ILE A 174 2.34 -46.95 26.00
CA ILE A 174 1.70 -47.87 26.96
C ILE A 174 1.73 -49.27 26.35
#